data_AF-A0A3N7GS36-F1
#
_entry.id   AF-A0A3N7GS36-F1
#
_cell.length_a   1.000
_cell.length_b   1.000
_cell.length_c   1.000
_cell.angle_alpha   90.00
_cell.angle_beta   90.00
_cell.angle_gamma   90.00
#
_symmetry.space_group_name_H-M   'P 1'
#
loop_
_entity.id
_entity.type
_entity.pdbx_description
1 polymer ?
#
loop_
_entity_poly.entity_id
_entity_poly.type
_entity_poly.pdbx_seq_one_letter_code
_entity_poly.pdbx_strand_id
1 'polypeptide(L)' 'MADKKKYGDKAQEKIGEVMHEFKEGKLKSSSGDKVTDRKQAVAIGISEAREEGDKVPPKKDSKK' A
#
# COMPACT_ATOMS: atom_id res chain seq x y z
N MET A 1 -8.58 -25.63 5.79
CA MET A 1 -7.42 -24.90 5.23
C MET A 1 -7.58 -23.44 5.58
N ALA A 2 -6.61 -22.81 6.26
CA ALA A 2 -6.66 -21.37 6.49
C ALA A 2 -6.50 -20.66 5.14
N ASP A 3 -7.56 -20.02 4.67
CA ASP A 3 -7.55 -19.21 3.46
C ASP A 3 -6.47 -18.14 3.64
N LYS A 4 -5.33 -18.33 2.98
CA LYS A 4 -4.11 -17.55 3.20
C LYS A 4 -4.38 -16.16 2.62
N LYS A 5 -4.94 -15.24 3.42
CA LYS A 5 -5.20 -13.84 3.03
C LYS A 5 -4.02 -13.29 2.23
N LYS A 6 -4.29 -12.74 1.03
CA LYS A 6 -3.24 -12.21 0.13
C LYS A 6 -2.41 -11.11 0.80
N TYR A 7 -3.03 -10.39 1.72
CA TYR A 7 -2.42 -9.39 2.59
C TYR A 7 -2.52 -9.88 4.03
N GLY A 8 -1.46 -9.73 4.83
CA GLY A 8 -1.53 -9.91 6.28
C GLY A 8 -2.35 -8.81 6.94
N ASP A 9 -2.87 -9.05 8.14
CA ASP A 9 -3.72 -8.08 8.84
C ASP A 9 -3.02 -6.74 9.05
N LYS A 10 -1.73 -6.75 9.40
CA LYS A 10 -0.88 -5.55 9.51
C LYS A 10 -0.72 -4.79 8.19
N ALA A 11 -0.58 -5.51 7.08
CA ALA A 11 -0.53 -4.88 5.75
C ALA A 11 -1.86 -4.19 5.41
N GLN A 12 -2.99 -4.80 5.80
CA GLN A 12 -4.31 -4.18 5.59
C GLN A 12 -4.47 -2.91 6.42
N GLU A 13 -4.00 -2.93 7.66
CA GLU A 13 -4.03 -1.78 8.56
C GLU A 13 -3.26 -0.59 7.96
N LYS A 14 -2.01 -0.80 7.53
CA LYS A 14 -1.20 0.25 6.89
C LYS A 14 -1.80 0.81 5.61
N ILE A 15 -2.33 -0.07 4.75
CA ILE A 15 -3.04 0.40 3.55
C ILE A 15 -4.23 1.26 3.97
N GLY A 16 -4.93 0.90 5.05
CA GLY A 16 -5.99 1.71 5.65
C GLY A 16 -5.51 3.08 6.11
N GLU A 17 -4.39 3.16 6.82
CA GLU A 17 -3.79 4.42 7.29
C GLU A 17 -3.40 5.33 6.13
N VAL A 18 -2.67 4.79 5.15
CA VAL A 18 -2.29 5.54 3.93
C VAL A 18 -3.52 6.02 3.16
N MET A 19 -4.58 5.19 3.09
CA MET A 19 -5.85 5.60 2.49
C MET A 19 -6.56 6.68 3.29
N HIS A 20 -6.43 6.68 4.61
CA HIS A 20 -6.97 7.71 5.47
C HIS A 20 -6.26 9.04 5.22
N GLU A 21 -4.92 9.06 5.21
CA GLU A 21 -4.13 10.25 4.88
C GLU A 21 -4.39 10.77 3.46
N PHE A 22 -4.59 9.87 2.51
CA PHE A 22 -5.00 10.21 1.15
C PHE A 22 -6.37 10.91 1.15
N LYS A 23 -7.35 10.38 1.89
CA LYS A 23 -8.68 10.96 2.00
C LYS A 23 -8.66 12.32 2.69
N GLU A 24 -7.74 12.53 3.64
CA GLU A 24 -7.48 13.82 4.26
C GLU A 24 -6.67 14.78 3.36
N GLY A 25 -6.13 14.28 2.25
CA GLY A 25 -5.32 15.07 1.32
C GLY A 25 -3.94 15.45 1.87
N LYS A 26 -3.41 14.67 2.82
CA LYS A 26 -2.08 14.85 3.42
C LYS A 26 -1.02 13.96 2.79
N LEU A 27 -1.44 12.86 2.16
CA LEU A 27 -0.53 11.90 1.54
C LEU A 27 0.33 12.54 0.45
N LYS A 28 1.64 12.33 0.55
CA LYS A 28 2.65 12.76 -0.42
C LYS A 28 3.38 11.56 -1.00
N SER A 29 3.79 11.70 -2.25
CA SER A 29 4.69 10.76 -2.89
C SER A 29 6.12 10.97 -2.41
N SER A 30 7.00 10.02 -2.71
CA SER A 30 8.44 10.14 -2.44
C SER A 30 9.10 11.34 -3.13
N SER A 31 8.47 11.90 -4.17
CA SER A 31 8.92 13.11 -4.87
C SER A 31 8.47 14.41 -4.18
N GLY A 32 7.65 14.33 -3.12
CA GLY A 32 7.11 15.48 -2.40
C GLY A 32 5.76 15.99 -2.94
N ASP A 33 5.34 15.51 -4.11
CA ASP A 33 4.04 15.85 -4.70
C ASP A 33 2.89 15.20 -3.93
N LYS A 34 1.77 15.93 -3.83
CA LYS A 34 0.53 15.41 -3.24
C LYS A 34 -0.02 14.28 -4.10
N VAL A 35 -0.37 13.17 -3.47
CA VAL A 35 -0.97 12.04 -4.16
C VAL A 35 -2.43 12.38 -4.47
N THR A 36 -2.77 12.38 -5.75
CA THR A 36 -4.13 12.63 -6.26
C THR A 36 -4.82 11.34 -6.69
N ASP A 37 -4.03 10.32 -7.03
CA ASP A 37 -4.52 9.04 -7.52
C ASP A 37 -4.66 8.00 -6.41
N ARG A 38 -5.89 7.49 -6.23
CA ARG A 38 -6.17 6.42 -5.25
C ARG A 38 -5.34 5.16 -5.53
N LYS A 39 -5.10 4.83 -6.80
CA LYS A 39 -4.25 3.69 -7.19
C LYS A 39 -2.82 3.86 -6.70
N GLN A 40 -2.29 5.07 -6.80
CA GLN A 40 -0.95 5.40 -6.33
C GLN A 40 -0.88 5.33 -4.81
N ALA A 41 -1.89 5.85 -4.11
CA ALA A 41 -1.95 5.76 -2.65
C ALA A 41 -2.02 4.30 -2.15
N VAL A 42 -2.77 3.41 -2.82
CA VAL A 42 -2.74 1.97 -2.52
C VAL A 42 -1.37 1.37 -2.79
N ALA A 43 -0.69 1.76 -3.88
CA ALA A 43 0.65 1.29 -4.19
C ALA A 43 1.70 1.72 -3.15
N ILE A 44 1.54 2.92 -2.58
CA ILE A 44 2.37 3.42 -1.46
C ILE A 44 2.14 2.54 -0.23
N GLY A 45 0.88 2.34 0.19
CA GLY A 45 0.58 1.49 1.35
C GLY A 45 1.04 0.04 1.19
N ILE A 46 0.97 -0.53 -0.01
CA ILE A 46 1.53 -1.87 -0.29
C ILE A 46 3.06 -1.86 -0.21
N SER A 47 3.71 -0.76 -0.61
CA SER A 47 5.18 -0.62 -0.55
C SER A 47 5.65 -0.48 0.89
N GLU A 48 5.01 0.36 1.71
CA GLU A 48 5.35 0.52 3.14
C GLU A 48 5.13 -0.78 3.92
N ALA A 49 3.99 -1.43 3.72
CA ALA A 49 3.73 -2.74 4.31
C ALA A 49 4.80 -3.77 3.91
N ARG A 50 5.33 -3.70 2.68
CA ARG A 50 6.43 -4.57 2.27
C ARG A 50 7.74 -4.25 2.98
N GLU A 51 8.09 -2.97 3.10
CA GLU A 51 9.34 -2.54 3.73
C GLU A 51 9.39 -2.91 5.21
N GLU A 52 8.26 -2.87 5.89
CA GLU A 52 8.13 -3.35 7.27
C GLU A 52 8.03 -4.87 7.40
N GLY A 53 8.14 -5.63 6.31
CA GLY A 53 8.15 -7.09 6.31
C GLY A 53 6.77 -7.72 6.48
N ASP A 54 5.69 -6.96 6.30
CA ASP A 54 4.36 -7.53 6.31
C ASP A 54 4.12 -8.39 5.08
N LYS A 55 3.22 -9.34 5.25
CA LYS A 55 2.80 -10.23 4.17
C LYS A 55 2.00 -9.45 3.14
N VAL A 56 2.63 -9.12 2.03
CA VAL A 56 1.98 -8.52 0.86
C VAL A 56 2.12 -9.44 -0.36
N PRO A 57 1.21 -9.36 -1.35
CA PRO A 57 1.37 -10.09 -2.59
C PRO A 57 2.65 -9.65 -3.31
N PRO A 58 3.32 -10.57 -4.03
CA PRO A 58 4.51 -10.25 -4.81
C PRO A 58 4.16 -9.20 -5.86
N LYS A 59 5.15 -8.34 -6.18
CA LYS A 59 4.99 -7.39 -7.29
C LYS A 59 4.88 -8.28 -8.52
N LYS A 60 3.82 -8.12 -9.32
CA LYS A 60 3.80 -8.81 -10.61
C LYS A 60 4.89 -8.17 -11.44
N ASP A 61 5.93 -8.94 -11.76
CA ASP A 61 6.91 -8.52 -12.76
C ASP A 61 6.13 -8.21 -14.03
N SER A 62 6.16 -6.95 -14.45
CA SER A 62 5.69 -6.57 -15.77
C SER A 62 6.55 -7.36 -16.75
N LYS A 63 6.00 -8.44 -17.30
CA LYS A 63 6.64 -9.22 -18.35
C LYS A 63 6.94 -8.24 -19.48
N LYS A 64 8.24 -8.03 -19.72
CA LYS A 64 8.79 -7.10 -20.71
C LYS A 64 8.20 -7.34 -22.10
#